data_AF-A0A2T1CSJ8-F1
#
_entry.id   AF-A0A2T1CSJ8-F1
#
_cell.length_a   1.000
_cell.length_b   1.000
_cell.length_c   1.000
_cell.angle_alpha   90.00
_cell.angle_beta   90.00
_cell.angle_gamma   90.00
#
_symmetry.space_group_name_H-M   'P 1'
#
loop_
_entity.id
_entity.type
_entity.pdbx_description
1 polymer ?
#
loop_
_entity_poly.entity_id
_entity_poly.type
_entity_poly.pdbx_seq_one_letter_code
_entity_poly.pdbx_strand_id
1 'polypeptide(L)'
;MIRTEEIDYYIDQVLPHLDLFIFQPVSEKYNNNERYSTNFLLSKLKSDAISISFPSCYFNGYTPEIKHTKLIRDGVNKDEFDYHDKNMMKYFLSEANPQPQDFILNDKFYSEEFSLQAVEESLKELERRESSIFGSEKQIDIKVSKFIRDNYQKERLFHTVNHPSKPLFIYLGKAILDFLTIKDEVTFLKDPLAHTVYPIYESHYQNLQLKFSNSLEYKIENQDYNPTKIIEKYLEYYREIPREIIEKSFV
;
A
#
# COMPACT_ATOMS: atom_id res chain seq x y z
N MET A 1 -2.17 -15.10 -5.44
CA MET A 1 -1.40 -14.78 -6.66
C MET A 1 -1.88 -15.72 -7.76
N ILE A 2 -2.12 -15.20 -8.98
CA ILE A 2 -2.54 -16.01 -10.14
C ILE A 2 -1.43 -17.04 -10.42
N ARG A 3 -1.79 -18.31 -10.57
CA ARG A 3 -0.84 -19.38 -10.93
C ARG A 3 -0.46 -19.29 -12.40
N THR A 4 0.69 -19.84 -12.77
CA THR A 4 1.14 -19.84 -14.17
C THR A 4 0.09 -20.45 -15.12
N GLU A 5 -0.58 -21.53 -14.72
CA GLU A 5 -1.64 -22.13 -15.55
C GLU A 5 -2.86 -21.23 -15.74
N GLU A 6 -3.15 -20.35 -14.76
CA GLU A 6 -4.27 -19.42 -14.82
C GLU A 6 -3.96 -18.24 -15.73
N ILE A 7 -2.72 -17.74 -15.76
CA ILE A 7 -2.37 -16.61 -16.64
C ILE A 7 -2.44 -17.00 -18.12
N ASP A 8 -2.09 -18.25 -18.46
CA ASP A 8 -2.18 -18.78 -19.82
C ASP A 8 -3.62 -18.77 -20.33
N TYR A 9 -4.56 -19.20 -19.49
CA TYR A 9 -5.99 -19.11 -19.78
C TYR A 9 -6.42 -17.66 -20.04
N TYR A 10 -6.03 -16.70 -19.19
CA TYR A 10 -6.40 -15.30 -19.43
C TYR A 10 -5.81 -14.75 -20.73
N ILE A 11 -4.54 -15.06 -21.00
CA ILE A 11 -3.84 -14.60 -22.21
C ILE A 11 -4.50 -15.13 -23.48
N ASP A 12 -4.82 -16.43 -23.52
CA ASP A 12 -5.27 -17.08 -24.76
C ASP A 12 -6.79 -17.06 -24.92
N GLN A 13 -7.55 -17.05 -23.82
CA GLN A 13 -9.01 -17.28 -23.83
C GLN A 13 -9.82 -16.07 -23.36
N VAL A 14 -9.23 -15.08 -22.68
CA VAL A 14 -9.97 -13.93 -22.14
C VAL A 14 -9.58 -12.64 -22.84
N LEU A 15 -8.29 -12.25 -22.79
CA LEU A 15 -7.80 -10.98 -23.31
C LEU A 15 -8.20 -10.71 -24.78
N PRO A 16 -8.14 -11.68 -25.72
CA PRO A 16 -8.51 -11.44 -27.12
C PRO A 16 -9.98 -11.07 -27.33
N HIS A 17 -10.82 -11.28 -26.32
CA HIS A 17 -12.26 -11.09 -26.39
C HIS A 17 -12.77 -9.94 -25.49
N LEU A 18 -11.89 -9.25 -24.75
CA LEU A 18 -12.29 -8.15 -23.89
C LEU A 18 -12.62 -6.90 -24.68
N ASP A 19 -13.77 -6.29 -24.39
CA ASP A 19 -14.11 -4.92 -24.83
C ASP A 19 -13.46 -3.85 -23.93
N LEU A 20 -13.21 -4.20 -22.67
CA LEU A 20 -12.67 -3.30 -21.65
C LEU A 20 -11.63 -4.03 -20.79
N PHE A 21 -10.44 -3.45 -20.67
CA PHE A 21 -9.37 -3.90 -19.80
C PHE A 21 -8.95 -2.79 -18.83
N ILE A 22 -9.31 -2.93 -17.55
CA ILE A 22 -8.92 -2.01 -16.49
C ILE A 22 -7.75 -2.63 -15.73
N PHE A 23 -6.63 -1.91 -15.59
CA PHE A 23 -5.41 -2.50 -15.07
C PHE A 23 -4.54 -1.54 -14.25
N GLN A 24 -3.71 -2.14 -13.40
CA GLN A 24 -2.56 -1.46 -12.80
C GLN A 24 -1.30 -1.84 -13.57
N PRO A 25 -0.35 -0.91 -13.79
CA PRO A 25 0.91 -1.26 -14.43
C PRO A 25 1.68 -2.34 -13.66
N VAL A 26 2.16 -3.34 -14.40
CA VAL A 26 3.06 -4.39 -13.93
C VAL A 26 4.28 -4.43 -14.84
N SER A 27 5.48 -4.41 -14.24
CA SER A 27 6.74 -4.40 -15.00
C SER A 27 7.09 -5.78 -15.56
N GLU A 28 7.88 -5.82 -16.62
CA GLU A 28 8.40 -7.06 -17.22
C GLU A 28 9.29 -7.88 -16.28
N LYS A 29 9.88 -7.21 -15.27
CA LYS A 29 10.71 -7.85 -14.25
C LYS A 29 9.88 -8.45 -13.11
N TYR A 30 8.58 -8.18 -13.05
CA TYR A 30 7.73 -8.70 -11.99
C TYR A 30 7.71 -10.23 -12.02
N ASN A 31 8.08 -10.83 -10.90
CA ASN A 31 8.16 -12.28 -10.73
C ASN A 31 9.02 -13.01 -11.78
N ASN A 32 10.00 -12.30 -12.37
CA ASN A 32 10.86 -12.81 -13.46
C ASN A 32 10.07 -13.47 -14.61
N ASN A 33 8.88 -12.95 -14.91
CA ASN A 33 8.02 -13.52 -15.93
C ASN A 33 7.26 -12.40 -16.67
N GLU A 34 7.71 -12.13 -17.89
CA GLU A 34 7.17 -11.08 -18.78
C GLU A 34 5.68 -11.25 -19.09
N ARG A 35 5.13 -12.47 -18.93
CA ARG A 35 3.72 -12.76 -19.21
C ARG A 35 2.77 -12.04 -18.27
N TYR A 36 3.26 -11.60 -17.10
CA TYR A 36 2.50 -10.76 -16.18
C TYR A 36 2.59 -9.27 -16.51
N SER A 37 3.47 -8.87 -17.43
CA SER A 37 3.72 -7.46 -17.72
C SER A 37 2.56 -6.81 -18.43
N THR A 38 2.29 -5.55 -18.12
CA THR A 38 1.25 -4.78 -18.77
C THR A 38 1.46 -4.70 -20.29
N ASN A 39 2.69 -4.48 -20.75
CA ASN A 39 2.99 -4.39 -22.17
C ASN A 39 2.64 -5.70 -22.89
N PHE A 40 2.99 -6.84 -22.31
CA PHE A 40 2.63 -8.13 -22.86
C PHE A 40 1.10 -8.34 -22.87
N LEU A 41 0.41 -8.07 -21.76
CA LEU A 41 -1.05 -8.25 -21.69
C LEU A 41 -1.81 -7.34 -22.66
N LEU A 42 -1.39 -6.07 -22.79
CA LEU A 42 -1.98 -5.14 -23.76
C LEU A 42 -1.81 -5.61 -25.21
N SER A 43 -0.70 -6.28 -25.54
CA SER A 43 -0.47 -6.84 -26.89
C SER A 43 -1.43 -7.97 -27.28
N LYS A 44 -2.17 -8.51 -26.32
CA LYS A 44 -3.13 -9.61 -26.50
C LYS A 44 -4.58 -9.13 -26.64
N LEU A 45 -4.83 -7.85 -26.40
CA LEU A 45 -6.15 -7.27 -26.59
C LEU A 45 -6.47 -7.16 -28.09
N LYS A 46 -7.76 -7.26 -28.41
CA LYS A 46 -8.26 -6.90 -29.74
C LYS A 46 -8.07 -5.39 -30.00
N SER A 47 -7.94 -5.01 -31.27
CA SER A 47 -7.57 -3.64 -31.67
C SER A 47 -8.57 -2.56 -31.26
N ASP A 48 -9.83 -2.93 -31.05
CA ASP A 48 -10.93 -2.06 -30.63
C ASP A 48 -11.19 -2.09 -29.11
N ALA A 49 -10.41 -2.85 -28.33
CA ALA A 49 -10.56 -2.89 -26.88
C ALA A 49 -10.17 -1.55 -26.23
N ILE A 50 -10.99 -1.12 -25.28
CA ILE A 50 -10.69 0.04 -24.43
C ILE A 50 -9.77 -0.44 -23.30
N SER A 51 -8.67 0.26 -23.06
CA SER A 51 -7.75 -0.03 -21.96
C SER A 51 -7.61 1.18 -21.04
N ILE A 52 -7.86 0.98 -19.74
CA ILE A 52 -7.85 2.04 -18.72
C ILE A 52 -6.86 1.66 -17.63
N SER A 53 -5.86 2.51 -17.43
CA SER A 53 -4.86 2.34 -16.40
C SER A 53 -5.12 3.21 -15.17
N PHE A 54 -4.82 2.67 -13.99
CA PHE A 54 -4.75 3.42 -12.73
C PHE A 54 -3.51 2.96 -11.96
N PRO A 55 -2.92 3.76 -11.06
CA PRO A 55 -1.66 3.40 -10.44
C PRO A 55 -1.87 2.27 -9.42
N SER A 56 -0.80 1.52 -9.17
CA SER A 56 -0.71 0.74 -7.94
C SER A 56 -0.73 1.72 -6.77
N CYS A 57 -1.88 1.78 -6.07
CA CYS A 57 -2.13 2.76 -5.04
C CYS A 57 -1.22 2.48 -3.84
N TYR A 58 -0.26 3.37 -3.63
CA TYR A 58 0.69 3.32 -2.53
C TYR A 58 0.77 4.69 -1.87
N PHE A 59 0.59 4.73 -0.55
CA PHE A 59 0.74 5.93 0.24
C PHE A 59 1.23 5.60 1.65
N ASN A 60 2.48 5.93 1.96
CA ASN A 60 3.05 5.72 3.29
C ASN A 60 3.10 7.00 4.14
N GLY A 61 2.42 8.06 3.72
CA GLY A 61 2.31 9.31 4.46
C GLY A 61 1.38 9.27 5.68
N TYR A 62 0.79 8.13 6.04
CA TYR A 62 0.09 7.93 7.32
C TYR A 62 0.87 7.07 8.30
N THR A 63 1.71 6.18 7.78
CA THR A 63 2.42 5.16 8.57
C THR A 63 3.85 5.09 8.04
N PRO A 64 4.63 6.17 8.14
CA PRO A 64 5.99 6.21 7.62
C PRO A 64 6.93 5.22 8.31
N GLU A 65 6.57 4.71 9.48
CA GLU A 65 7.26 3.69 10.24
C GLU A 65 7.16 2.29 9.62
N ILE A 66 6.10 1.97 8.87
CA ILE A 66 5.90 0.60 8.40
C ILE A 66 6.68 0.32 7.12
N LYS A 67 7.25 -0.87 7.04
CA LYS A 67 7.98 -1.38 5.87
C LYS A 67 7.54 -2.82 5.60
N HIS A 68 7.25 -3.10 4.34
CA HIS A 68 7.16 -4.48 3.88
C HIS A 68 8.59 -5.02 3.71
N THR A 69 9.00 -5.90 4.62
CA THR A 69 10.26 -6.65 4.53
C THR A 69 9.96 -8.08 4.92
N LYS A 70 10.67 -9.04 4.30
CA LYS A 70 10.53 -10.45 4.65
C LYS A 70 11.66 -10.84 5.58
N LEU A 71 11.35 -11.18 6.81
CA LEU A 71 12.32 -11.70 7.77
C LEU A 71 12.38 -13.23 7.63
N ILE A 72 13.10 -13.68 6.60
CA ILE A 72 13.19 -15.11 6.25
C ILE A 72 14.13 -15.83 7.21
N ARG A 73 13.60 -16.81 7.93
CA ARG A 73 14.39 -17.74 8.76
C ARG A 73 14.58 -19.07 8.04
N ASP A 74 15.80 -19.60 8.03
CA ASP A 74 16.14 -20.94 7.53
C ASP A 74 15.62 -21.27 6.10
N GLY A 75 15.49 -20.24 5.25
CA GLY A 75 14.95 -20.37 3.89
C GLY A 75 13.43 -20.61 3.82
N VAL A 76 12.71 -20.60 4.95
CA VAL A 76 11.26 -20.76 5.02
C VAL A 76 10.61 -19.38 5.22
N ASN A 77 9.78 -18.98 4.27
CA ASN A 77 9.01 -17.73 4.36
C ASN A 77 7.80 -17.93 5.31
N LYS A 78 8.06 -17.86 6.63
CA LYS A 78 7.05 -17.83 7.70
C LYS A 78 7.08 -16.46 8.38
N ASP A 79 6.89 -15.41 7.60
CA ASP A 79 6.66 -14.10 8.20
C ASP A 79 5.26 -14.08 8.83
N GLU A 80 5.18 -13.59 10.08
CA GLU A 80 3.90 -13.47 10.79
C GLU A 80 3.21 -12.15 10.46
N PHE A 81 3.96 -11.18 9.93
CA PHE A 81 3.46 -9.85 9.61
C PHE A 81 3.69 -9.50 8.14
N ASP A 82 2.70 -8.87 7.51
CA ASP A 82 2.87 -8.28 6.18
C ASP A 82 3.75 -7.02 6.22
N TYR A 83 3.77 -6.34 7.38
CA TYR A 83 4.56 -5.13 7.60
C TYR A 83 5.21 -5.16 8.96
N HIS A 84 6.45 -4.67 9.00
CA HIS A 84 7.18 -4.44 10.24
C HIS A 84 7.31 -2.96 10.53
N ASP A 85 7.39 -2.65 11.82
CA ASP A 85 7.59 -1.30 12.33
C ASP A 85 9.09 -1.00 12.48
N LYS A 86 9.60 -0.06 11.68
CA LYS A 86 11.02 0.31 11.69
C LYS A 86 11.49 0.86 13.04
N ASN A 87 10.62 1.51 13.82
CA ASN A 87 11.00 2.00 15.14
C ASN A 87 11.10 0.83 16.12
N MET A 88 10.17 -0.12 16.05
CA MET A 88 10.21 -1.33 16.88
C MET A 88 11.45 -2.19 16.59
N MET A 89 11.78 -2.37 15.32
CA MET A 89 12.99 -3.09 14.92
C MET A 89 14.25 -2.38 15.43
N LYS A 90 14.32 -1.04 15.34
CA LYS A 90 15.46 -0.26 15.86
C LYS A 90 15.57 -0.38 17.38
N TYR A 91 14.43 -0.35 18.09
CA TYR A 91 14.39 -0.56 19.53
C TYR A 91 14.93 -1.95 19.88
N PHE A 92 14.45 -3.01 19.23
CA PHE A 92 14.91 -4.38 19.46
C PHE A 92 16.43 -4.52 19.24
N LEU A 93 16.98 -3.84 18.24
CA LEU A 93 18.42 -3.89 17.98
C LEU A 93 19.25 -3.09 18.98
N SER A 94 18.78 -1.94 19.45
CA SER A 94 19.61 -1.03 20.26
C SER A 94 19.29 -1.03 21.76
N GLU A 95 18.14 -1.58 22.16
CA GLU A 95 17.54 -1.46 23.51
C GLU A 95 17.50 -0.02 24.05
N ALA A 96 17.52 0.97 23.16
CA ALA A 96 17.65 2.37 23.50
C ALA A 96 16.29 3.06 23.71
N ASN A 97 16.32 4.23 24.36
CA ASN A 97 15.17 5.12 24.44
C ASN A 97 14.81 5.70 23.06
N PRO A 98 13.53 6.07 22.83
CA PRO A 98 12.41 6.00 23.77
C PRO A 98 11.80 4.59 23.88
N GLN A 99 10.90 4.39 24.84
CA GLN A 99 10.28 3.08 25.04
C GLN A 99 9.29 2.75 23.90
N PRO A 100 9.01 1.47 23.61
CA PRO A 100 8.14 1.06 22.51
C PRO A 100 6.78 1.75 22.46
N GLN A 101 6.15 1.96 23.62
CA GLN A 101 4.88 2.66 23.73
C GLN A 101 4.95 4.13 23.31
N ASP A 102 6.10 4.78 23.48
CA ASP A 102 6.27 6.19 23.16
C ASP A 102 6.22 6.41 21.64
N PHE A 103 6.61 5.43 20.83
CA PHE A 103 6.48 5.52 19.38
C PHE A 103 5.02 5.81 18.97
N ILE A 104 4.09 5.06 19.56
CA ILE A 104 2.66 5.09 19.21
C ILE A 104 1.94 6.25 19.93
N LEU A 105 2.20 6.43 21.22
CA LEU A 105 1.39 7.26 22.12
C LEU A 105 1.92 8.69 22.29
N ASN A 106 3.21 8.94 22.04
CA ASN A 106 3.80 10.25 22.26
C ASN A 106 3.47 11.20 21.10
N ASP A 107 2.82 12.32 21.42
CA ASP A 107 2.43 13.37 20.48
C ASP A 107 3.61 14.17 19.91
N LYS A 108 4.83 13.93 20.40
CA LYS A 108 6.07 14.60 19.99
C LYS A 108 7.16 13.64 19.50
N PHE A 109 6.85 12.36 19.31
CA PHE A 109 7.85 11.40 18.83
C PHE A 109 8.40 11.79 17.44
N TYR A 110 7.51 12.04 16.47
CA TYR A 110 7.89 12.64 15.19
C TYR A 110 7.81 14.16 15.22
N SER A 111 8.75 14.82 14.54
CA SER A 111 8.66 16.25 14.24
C SER A 111 7.62 16.52 13.15
N GLU A 112 7.12 17.75 13.13
CA GLU A 112 6.23 18.23 12.07
C GLU A 112 6.90 18.15 10.70
N GLU A 113 8.17 18.56 10.61
CA GLU A 113 8.97 18.48 9.38
C GLU A 113 9.05 17.04 8.84
N PHE A 114 9.38 16.07 9.70
CA PHE A 114 9.42 14.66 9.30
C PHE A 114 8.06 14.19 8.78
N SER A 115 6.99 14.59 9.46
CA SER A 115 5.64 14.18 9.12
C SER A 115 5.21 14.71 7.76
N LEU A 116 5.42 16.01 7.52
CA LEU A 116 5.11 16.65 6.24
C LEU A 116 5.99 16.11 5.10
N GLN A 117 7.28 15.86 5.37
CA GLN A 117 8.20 15.28 4.40
C GLN A 117 7.76 13.87 3.97
N ALA A 118 7.34 13.02 4.92
CA ALA A 118 6.85 11.68 4.61
C ALA A 118 5.66 11.69 3.63
N VAL A 119 4.71 12.62 3.84
CA VAL A 119 3.57 12.81 2.91
C VAL A 119 4.05 13.25 1.53
N GLU A 120 4.94 14.25 1.49
CA GLU A 120 5.40 14.81 0.22
C GLU A 120 6.24 13.81 -0.59
N GLU A 121 7.11 13.04 0.05
CA GLU A 121 7.87 11.97 -0.59
C GLU A 121 6.96 10.88 -1.14
N SER A 122 5.96 10.47 -0.37
CA SER A 122 4.97 9.48 -0.81
C SER A 122 4.18 9.96 -2.03
N LEU A 123 3.76 11.23 -2.03
CA LEU A 123 3.02 11.82 -3.16
C LEU A 123 3.90 11.97 -4.39
N LYS A 124 5.15 12.44 -4.25
CA LYS A 124 6.11 12.56 -5.36
C LYS A 124 6.39 11.21 -6.03
N GLU A 125 6.56 10.14 -5.26
CA GLU A 125 6.78 8.81 -5.83
C GLU A 125 5.54 8.33 -6.59
N LEU A 126 4.33 8.60 -6.09
CA LEU A 126 3.09 8.29 -6.77
C LEU A 126 2.92 9.10 -8.06
N GLU A 127 3.15 10.41 -8.02
CA GLU A 127 3.14 11.29 -9.20
C GLU A 127 4.16 10.82 -10.26
N ARG A 128 5.35 10.38 -9.82
CA ARG A 128 6.37 9.80 -10.71
C ARG A 128 5.84 8.54 -11.40
N ARG A 129 5.15 7.65 -10.68
CA ARG A 129 4.53 6.43 -11.26
C ARG A 129 3.35 6.73 -12.18
N GLU A 130 2.65 7.84 -11.96
CA GLU A 130 1.55 8.30 -12.81
C GLU A 130 2.02 8.93 -14.12
N SER A 131 3.27 9.41 -14.16
CA SER A 131 3.82 10.10 -15.33
C SER A 131 4.17 9.18 -16.51
N SER A 132 4.33 7.87 -16.29
CA SER A 132 4.62 6.90 -17.35
C SER A 132 4.29 5.46 -16.93
N ILE A 133 3.76 4.67 -17.86
CA ILE A 133 3.69 3.22 -17.75
C ILE A 133 5.03 2.65 -18.24
N PHE A 134 5.68 1.81 -17.43
CA PHE A 134 7.01 1.22 -17.63
C PHE A 134 7.56 1.23 -19.06
N GLY A 135 8.50 2.14 -19.34
CA GLY A 135 9.21 2.19 -20.63
C GLY A 135 8.38 2.67 -21.83
N SER A 136 7.15 3.12 -21.60
CA SER A 136 6.25 3.67 -22.62
C SER A 136 6.05 5.18 -22.43
N GLU A 137 5.67 5.86 -23.51
CA GLU A 137 5.24 7.27 -23.47
C GLU A 137 3.81 7.43 -22.92
N LYS A 138 3.07 6.33 -22.72
CA LYS A 138 1.71 6.36 -22.20
C LYS A 138 1.73 6.71 -20.72
N GLN A 139 0.98 7.75 -20.34
CA GLN A 139 0.73 8.09 -18.93
C GLN A 139 -0.38 7.23 -18.34
N ILE A 140 -0.46 7.20 -17.01
CA ILE A 140 -1.63 6.65 -16.33
C ILE A 140 -2.88 7.45 -16.69
N ASP A 141 -3.95 6.74 -17.06
CA ASP A 141 -5.23 7.32 -17.49
C ASP A 141 -5.98 7.95 -16.30
N ILE A 142 -6.03 7.24 -15.16
CA ILE A 142 -6.69 7.69 -13.92
C ILE A 142 -5.65 7.91 -12.83
N LYS A 143 -5.39 9.17 -12.51
CA LYS A 143 -4.43 9.59 -11.49
C LYS A 143 -5.10 9.77 -10.13
N VAL A 144 -4.44 9.36 -9.05
CA VAL A 144 -4.96 9.45 -7.67
C VAL A 144 -4.13 10.37 -6.78
N SER A 145 -2.91 10.74 -7.17
CA SER A 145 -2.02 11.62 -6.40
C SER A 145 -2.69 12.93 -5.97
N LYS A 146 -3.32 13.64 -6.92
CA LYS A 146 -4.05 14.88 -6.64
C LYS A 146 -5.20 14.65 -5.66
N PHE A 147 -6.00 13.60 -5.87
CA PHE A 147 -7.11 13.28 -4.97
C PHE A 147 -6.61 13.01 -3.55
N ILE A 148 -5.51 12.26 -3.40
CA ILE A 148 -4.89 12.00 -2.10
C ILE A 148 -4.41 13.31 -1.47
N ARG A 149 -3.65 14.13 -2.21
CA ARG A 149 -3.14 15.43 -1.74
C ARG A 149 -4.26 16.34 -1.23
N ASP A 150 -5.39 16.37 -1.91
CA ASP A 150 -6.51 17.24 -1.57
C ASP A 150 -7.38 16.72 -0.41
N ASN A 151 -7.25 15.43 -0.04
CA ASN A 151 -8.18 14.76 0.89
C ASN A 151 -7.53 13.98 2.04
N TYR A 152 -6.22 13.77 2.07
CA TYR A 152 -5.56 12.95 3.10
C TYR A 152 -5.78 13.48 4.52
N GLN A 153 -6.02 14.78 4.70
CA GLN A 153 -6.33 15.32 6.03
C GLN A 153 -7.80 15.15 6.41
N LYS A 154 -8.70 15.01 5.43
CA LYS A 154 -10.16 15.05 5.63
C LYS A 154 -10.73 13.67 5.90
N GLU A 155 -10.25 12.67 5.16
CA GLU A 155 -10.73 11.30 5.21
C GLU A 155 -9.54 10.34 5.27
N ARG A 156 -9.72 9.23 5.98
CA ARG A 156 -8.76 8.14 5.92
C ARG A 156 -8.83 7.55 4.52
N LEU A 157 -7.71 7.60 3.79
CA LEU A 157 -7.62 7.11 2.41
C LEU A 157 -6.92 5.75 2.31
N PHE A 158 -6.19 5.34 3.36
CA PHE A 158 -5.42 4.10 3.41
C PHE A 158 -5.48 3.47 4.80
N HIS A 159 -5.54 2.14 4.85
CA HIS A 159 -5.46 1.33 6.06
C HIS A 159 -4.02 0.90 6.38
N THR A 160 -3.25 0.60 5.34
CA THR A 160 -1.80 0.37 5.32
C THR A 160 -1.23 1.03 4.05
N VAL A 161 0.09 0.98 3.83
CA VAL A 161 0.74 1.66 2.70
C VAL A 161 0.17 1.31 1.32
N ASN A 162 -0.37 0.11 1.13
CA ASN A 162 -0.92 -0.37 -0.15
C ASN A 162 -2.35 -0.90 -0.02
N HIS A 163 -3.03 -0.64 1.10
CA HIS A 163 -4.45 -0.94 1.30
C HIS A 163 -5.27 0.36 1.28
N PRO A 164 -5.68 0.84 0.08
CA PRO A 164 -6.71 1.86 -0.05
C PRO A 164 -7.93 1.55 0.80
N SER A 165 -8.53 2.60 1.35
CA SER A 165 -9.82 2.54 2.01
C SER A 165 -10.94 2.91 1.03
N LYS A 166 -12.18 2.72 1.48
CA LYS A 166 -13.39 2.95 0.68
C LYS A 166 -13.45 4.30 -0.08
N PRO A 167 -13.10 5.47 0.49
CA PRO A 167 -13.15 6.74 -0.27
C PRO A 167 -12.29 6.75 -1.53
N LEU A 168 -11.10 6.15 -1.48
CA LEU A 168 -10.22 6.08 -2.65
C LEU A 168 -10.76 5.13 -3.73
N PHE A 169 -11.40 4.02 -3.32
CA PHE A 169 -12.10 3.15 -4.27
C PHE A 169 -13.32 3.83 -4.90
N ILE A 170 -14.07 4.64 -4.15
CA ILE A 170 -15.17 5.44 -4.70
C ILE A 170 -14.65 6.42 -5.74
N TYR A 171 -13.53 7.11 -5.45
CA TYR A 171 -12.88 8.01 -6.40
C TYR A 171 -12.47 7.28 -7.69
N LEU A 172 -11.76 6.16 -7.56
CA LEU A 172 -11.32 5.35 -8.70
C LEU A 172 -12.50 4.89 -9.55
N GLY A 173 -13.55 4.34 -8.93
CA GLY A 173 -14.73 3.90 -9.64
C GLY A 173 -15.41 5.04 -10.40
N LYS A 174 -15.56 6.20 -9.78
CA LYS A 174 -16.17 7.37 -10.43
C LYS A 174 -15.33 7.82 -11.62
N ALA A 175 -14.01 7.90 -11.46
CA ALA A 175 -13.11 8.24 -12.54
C ALA A 175 -13.17 7.25 -13.71
N ILE A 176 -13.36 5.95 -13.44
CA ILE A 176 -13.57 4.94 -14.48
C ILE A 176 -14.90 5.15 -15.21
N LEU A 177 -16.00 5.36 -14.47
CA LEU A 177 -17.31 5.62 -15.08
C LEU A 177 -17.30 6.90 -15.92
N ASP A 178 -16.68 7.96 -15.41
CA ASP A 178 -16.50 9.23 -16.12
C ASP A 178 -15.70 9.03 -17.42
N PHE A 179 -14.60 8.26 -17.36
CA PHE A 179 -13.80 7.91 -18.55
C PHE A 179 -14.63 7.17 -19.61
N LEU A 180 -15.54 6.30 -19.16
CA LEU A 180 -16.45 5.54 -20.02
C LEU A 180 -17.72 6.33 -20.40
N THR A 181 -17.88 7.56 -19.92
CA THR A 181 -19.09 8.40 -20.09
C THR A 181 -20.38 7.78 -19.53
N ILE A 182 -20.24 6.88 -18.55
CA ILE A 182 -21.35 6.19 -17.89
C ILE A 182 -21.85 7.05 -16.73
N LYS A 183 -23.14 7.36 -16.71
CA LYS A 183 -23.80 8.11 -15.62
C LYS A 183 -24.40 7.13 -14.62
N ASP A 184 -23.58 6.70 -13.66
CA ASP A 184 -24.01 5.80 -12.58
C ASP A 184 -23.31 6.16 -11.26
N GLU A 185 -23.79 5.60 -10.16
CA GLU A 185 -23.21 5.78 -8.83
C GLU A 185 -22.31 4.62 -8.44
N VAL A 186 -21.15 4.95 -7.87
CA VAL A 186 -20.27 3.94 -7.29
C VAL A 186 -20.61 3.75 -5.82
N THR A 187 -21.09 2.55 -5.49
CA THR A 187 -21.39 2.17 -4.11
C THR A 187 -20.57 0.95 -3.70
N PHE A 188 -20.14 0.94 -2.44
CA PHE A 188 -19.46 -0.19 -1.83
C PHE A 188 -20.22 -0.62 -0.57
N LEU A 189 -20.65 -1.89 -0.54
CA LEU A 189 -21.30 -2.49 0.62
C LEU A 189 -20.33 -2.62 1.81
N LYS A 190 -19.07 -2.96 1.54
CA LYS A 190 -18.01 -3.12 2.53
C LYS A 190 -16.71 -2.50 2.02
N ASP A 191 -15.84 -2.10 2.94
CA ASP A 191 -14.48 -1.69 2.61
C ASP A 191 -13.65 -2.95 2.30
N PRO A 192 -13.14 -3.12 1.07
CA PRO A 192 -12.58 -4.39 0.62
C PRO A 192 -11.23 -4.71 1.27
N LEU A 193 -10.48 -3.71 1.75
CA LEU A 193 -9.13 -3.89 2.29
C LEU A 193 -9.00 -3.50 3.77
N ALA A 194 -10.13 -3.38 4.48
CA ALA A 194 -10.17 -3.05 5.91
C ALA A 194 -9.87 -4.24 6.86
N HIS A 195 -9.36 -5.36 6.34
CA HIS A 195 -8.97 -6.52 7.14
C HIS A 195 -7.64 -6.31 7.88
N THR A 196 -6.79 -5.41 7.38
CA THR A 196 -5.53 -5.01 8.03
C THR A 196 -5.46 -3.49 8.05
N VAL A 197 -5.41 -2.90 9.25
CA VAL A 197 -5.49 -1.46 9.54
C VAL A 197 -4.46 -1.13 10.61
N TYR A 198 -3.49 -0.28 10.27
CA TYR A 198 -2.49 0.20 11.22
C TYR A 198 -2.90 1.57 11.76
N PRO A 199 -2.75 1.85 13.06
CA PRO A 199 -3.02 3.18 13.59
C PRO A 199 -2.00 4.18 13.07
N ILE A 200 -2.38 5.44 13.05
CA ILE A 200 -1.44 6.53 12.81
C ILE A 200 -0.85 6.90 14.16
N TYR A 201 0.48 6.94 14.28
CA TYR A 201 1.14 7.37 15.51
C TYR A 201 0.65 8.76 15.93
N GLU A 202 0.48 9.00 17.23
CA GLU A 202 -0.15 10.22 17.74
C GLU A 202 0.59 11.48 17.26
N SER A 203 1.92 11.49 17.36
CA SER A 203 2.72 12.61 16.83
C SER A 203 2.47 12.89 15.35
N HIS A 204 2.41 11.84 14.53
CA HIS A 204 2.17 11.99 13.11
C HIS A 204 0.74 12.50 12.81
N TYR A 205 -0.25 11.97 13.52
CA TYR A 205 -1.65 12.36 13.40
C TYR A 205 -1.84 13.85 13.71
N GLN A 206 -1.24 14.33 14.80
CA GLN A 206 -1.30 15.73 15.22
C GLN A 206 -0.55 16.66 14.26
N ASN A 207 0.68 16.30 13.89
CA ASN A 207 1.50 17.08 12.96
C ASN A 207 0.83 17.26 11.59
N LEU A 208 0.16 16.22 11.08
CA LEU A 208 -0.60 16.29 9.82
C LEU A 208 -1.98 16.92 9.97
N GLN A 209 -2.39 17.25 11.20
CA GLN A 209 -3.68 17.87 11.52
C GLN A 209 -4.89 17.10 10.97
N LEU A 210 -4.82 15.77 10.99
CA LEU A 210 -5.85 14.89 10.42
C LEU A 210 -7.21 15.08 11.13
N LYS A 211 -8.30 14.96 10.37
CA LYS A 211 -9.67 15.28 10.82
C LYS A 211 -10.58 14.07 10.98
N PHE A 212 -10.14 12.89 10.55
CA PHE A 212 -10.87 11.64 10.72
C PHE A 212 -10.45 10.93 12.00
N SER A 213 -11.31 10.08 12.56
CA SER A 213 -10.99 9.34 13.79
C SER A 213 -9.77 8.42 13.64
N ASN A 214 -8.84 8.49 14.57
CA ASN A 214 -7.69 7.59 14.67
C ASN A 214 -7.83 6.67 15.89
N SER A 215 -8.20 5.42 15.65
CA SER A 215 -8.05 4.39 16.68
C SER A 215 -6.58 3.99 16.75
N LEU A 216 -6.03 3.91 17.97
CA LEU A 216 -4.68 3.38 18.21
C LEU A 216 -4.63 1.84 18.24
N GLU A 217 -5.78 1.19 18.02
CA GLU A 217 -5.84 -0.26 17.85
C GLU A 217 -5.38 -0.66 16.45
N TYR A 218 -4.61 -1.72 16.39
CA TYR A 218 -4.22 -2.38 15.16
C TYR A 218 -5.27 -3.42 14.82
N LYS A 219 -5.59 -3.54 13.53
CA LYS A 219 -6.29 -4.70 12.99
C LYS A 219 -5.34 -5.42 12.05
N ILE A 220 -5.09 -6.71 12.25
CA ILE A 220 -4.24 -7.52 11.38
C ILE A 220 -5.00 -8.80 11.06
N GLU A 221 -5.29 -9.04 9.79
CA GLU A 221 -6.07 -10.20 9.35
C GLU A 221 -7.40 -10.38 10.12
N ASN A 222 -8.12 -9.28 10.30
CA ASN A 222 -9.37 -9.15 11.07
C ASN A 222 -9.27 -9.40 12.59
N GLN A 223 -8.06 -9.45 13.14
CA GLN A 223 -7.84 -9.54 14.58
C GLN A 223 -7.41 -8.19 15.14
N ASP A 224 -8.07 -7.76 16.21
CA ASP A 224 -7.79 -6.48 16.87
C ASP A 224 -6.73 -6.64 17.97
N TYR A 225 -5.75 -5.73 17.97
CA TYR A 225 -4.67 -5.64 18.94
C TYR A 225 -4.57 -4.22 19.49
N ASN A 226 -4.50 -4.09 20.81
CA ASN A 226 -4.13 -2.82 21.41
C ASN A 226 -2.60 -2.59 21.30
N PRO A 227 -2.12 -1.35 21.50
CA PRO A 227 -0.69 -1.03 21.41
C PRO A 227 0.23 -1.94 22.23
N THR A 228 -0.14 -2.25 23.48
CA THR A 228 0.68 -3.12 24.34
C THR A 228 0.86 -4.51 23.74
N LYS A 229 -0.24 -5.14 23.32
CA LYS A 229 -0.21 -6.50 22.75
C LYS A 229 0.56 -6.57 21.44
N ILE A 230 0.43 -5.57 20.57
CA ILE A 230 1.15 -5.60 19.29
C ILE A 230 2.66 -5.37 19.49
N ILE A 231 3.05 -4.53 20.45
CA ILE A 231 4.44 -4.34 20.83
C ILE A 231 5.03 -5.67 21.32
N GLU A 232 4.35 -6.34 22.26
CA GLU A 232 4.77 -7.65 22.76
C GLU A 232 4.95 -8.65 21.62
N LYS A 233 3.97 -8.73 20.71
CA LYS A 233 3.99 -9.64 19.56
C LYS A 233 5.16 -9.36 18.62
N TYR A 234 5.44 -8.09 18.29
CA TYR A 234 6.61 -7.73 17.47
C TYR A 234 7.91 -8.13 18.16
N LEU A 235 8.07 -7.82 19.45
CA LEU A 235 9.30 -8.14 20.18
C LEU A 235 9.49 -9.64 20.37
N GLU A 236 8.42 -10.40 20.61
CA GLU A 236 8.45 -11.87 20.63
C GLU A 236 8.88 -12.42 19.28
N TYR A 237 8.26 -11.98 18.19
CA TYR A 237 8.64 -12.38 16.84
C TYR A 237 10.11 -12.08 16.54
N TYR A 238 10.59 -10.87 16.86
CA TYR A 238 11.99 -10.50 16.62
C TYR A 238 12.99 -11.31 17.43
N ARG A 239 12.64 -11.83 18.62
CA ARG A 239 13.50 -12.76 19.38
C ARG A 239 13.70 -14.10 18.67
N GLU A 240 12.79 -14.49 17.79
CA GLU A 240 12.89 -15.74 17.03
C GLU A 240 13.69 -15.60 15.74
N ILE A 241 14.02 -14.37 15.33
CA ILE A 241 14.75 -14.07 14.11
C ILE A 241 16.21 -13.75 14.44
N PRO A 242 17.19 -14.38 13.76
CA PRO A 242 18.60 -14.02 13.89
C PRO A 242 18.81 -12.51 13.69
N ARG A 243 19.51 -11.88 14.62
CA ARG A 243 19.69 -10.43 14.69
C ARG A 243 20.24 -9.85 13.37
N GLU A 244 21.17 -10.55 12.72
CA GLU A 244 21.81 -10.13 11.48
C GLU A 244 20.80 -10.02 10.31
N ILE A 245 19.70 -10.77 10.37
CA ILE A 245 18.62 -10.70 9.36
C ILE A 245 17.82 -9.42 9.56
N ILE A 246 17.52 -9.08 10.81
CA ILE A 246 16.86 -7.82 11.17
C ILE A 246 17.75 -6.64 10.78
N GLU A 247 19.05 -6.68 11.08
CA GLU A 247 20.01 -5.62 10.70
C GLU A 247 20.08 -5.41 9.18
N LYS A 248 20.17 -6.50 8.40
CA LYS A 248 20.18 -6.44 6.93
C LYS A 248 18.91 -5.86 6.33
N SER A 249 17.77 -5.93 7.03
CA SER A 249 16.50 -5.38 6.54
C SER A 249 16.44 -3.85 6.56
N PHE A 250 17.39 -3.16 7.20
CA PHE A 250 17.49 -1.71 7.19
C PHE A 250 18.24 -1.14 5.98
N VAL A 251 19.05 -1.97 5.31
CA VAL A 251 19.78 -1.64 4.08
C VAL A 251 18.86 -1.76 2.87
#